data_AF-A0A939JB36-F1
#
_entry.id   AF-A0A939JB36-F1
#
_cell.length_a   1.000
_cell.length_b   1.000
_cell.length_c   1.000
_cell.angle_alpha   90.00
_cell.angle_beta   90.00
_cell.angle_gamma   90.00
#
_symmetry.space_group_name_H-M   'P 1'
#
loop_
_entity.id
_entity.type
_entity.pdbx_description
1 polymer ?
#
loop_
_entity_poly.entity_id
_entity_poly.type
_entity_poly.pdbx_seq_one_letter_code
_entity_poly.pdbx_strand_id
1 'polypeptide(L)'
;MYREILPESYLLILTGSYFTEAQTLQRALRRAGGSGKPNIWLDCSELHHPPTAVIELLGQFCVQMQRRGIQLILCHLEEDFQQAVQQLPTASQPLMLGTLLDAALYCRNLHPRPLHSVA
;
A
#
# COMPACT_ATOMS: atom_id res chain seq x y z
N MET A 1 -13.87 4.29 -0.78
CA MET A 1 -12.41 4.53 -0.97
C MET A 1 -12.08 6.01 -0.87
N TYR A 2 -11.30 6.39 0.14
CA TYR A 2 -10.75 7.73 0.33
C TYR A 2 -9.28 7.78 -0.11
N ARG A 3 -8.76 8.98 -0.40
CA ARG A 3 -7.36 9.17 -0.82
C ARG A 3 -6.76 10.42 -0.20
N GLU A 4 -5.47 10.35 0.12
CA GLU A 4 -4.71 11.48 0.64
C GLU A 4 -3.30 11.49 0.06
N ILE A 5 -2.79 12.69 -0.24
CA ILE A 5 -1.41 12.87 -0.72
C ILE A 5 -0.58 13.37 0.45
N LEU A 6 0.34 12.53 0.91
CA LEU A 6 1.29 12.83 1.99
C LEU A 6 2.63 13.28 1.39
N PRO A 7 3.55 13.88 2.17
CA PRO A 7 4.84 14.35 1.66
C PRO A 7 5.61 13.28 0.87
N GLU A 8 5.72 12.06 1.41
CA GLU A 8 6.49 10.95 0.79
C GLU A 8 5.62 9.75 0.42
N SER A 9 4.30 9.91 0.44
CA SER A 9 3.39 8.76 0.29
C SER A 9 2.07 9.15 -0.35
N TYR A 10 1.45 8.20 -1.03
CA TYR A 10 0.07 8.30 -1.49
C TYR A 10 -0.76 7.30 -0.69
N LEU A 11 -1.69 7.79 0.13
CA LEU A 11 -2.54 6.96 0.98
C LEU A 11 -3.87 6.68 0.28
N LEU A 12 -4.24 5.40 0.25
CA LEU A 12 -5.55 4.90 -0.13
C LEU A 12 -6.20 4.27 1.10
N ILE A 13 -7.38 4.74 1.49
CA ILE A 13 -8.16 4.12 2.57
C ILE A 13 -9.29 3.32 1.93
N LEU A 14 -9.25 2.01 2.17
CA LEU A 14 -10.22 1.07 1.63
C LEU A 14 -11.45 1.05 2.55
N THR A 15 -12.43 1.90 2.25
CA THR A 15 -13.72 1.94 2.98
C THR A 15 -14.86 1.23 2.27
N GLY A 16 -15.69 0.52 3.04
CA GLY A 16 -16.96 -0.11 2.67
C GLY A 16 -16.84 -1.50 2.03
N SER A 17 -17.96 -2.24 2.03
CA SER A 17 -18.13 -3.57 1.42
C SER A 17 -18.09 -3.58 -0.12
N TYR A 18 -17.70 -2.46 -0.75
CA TYR A 18 -17.66 -2.25 -2.20
C TYR A 18 -16.33 -2.69 -2.86
N PHE A 19 -15.43 -3.35 -2.12
CA PHE A 19 -14.17 -3.89 -2.69
C PHE A 19 -14.34 -5.17 -3.51
N THR A 20 -15.58 -5.56 -3.83
CA THR A 20 -15.89 -6.57 -4.83
C THR A 20 -15.49 -6.16 -6.26
N GLU A 21 -15.26 -4.88 -6.52
CA GLU A 21 -14.85 -4.40 -7.84
C GLU A 21 -13.32 -4.22 -7.94
N ALA A 22 -12.61 -5.30 -8.29
CA ALA A 22 -11.16 -5.26 -8.56
C ALA A 22 -10.75 -4.14 -9.55
N GLN A 23 -11.64 -3.75 -10.47
CA GLN A 23 -11.41 -2.63 -11.39
C GLN A 23 -11.26 -1.27 -10.69
N THR A 24 -12.06 -1.02 -9.64
CA THR A 24 -12.01 0.23 -8.88
C THR A 24 -10.70 0.34 -8.12
N LEU A 25 -10.27 -0.74 -7.47
CA LEU A 25 -8.96 -0.82 -6.83
C LEU A 25 -7.82 -0.67 -7.86
N GLN A 26 -7.91 -1.33 -9.01
CA GLN A 26 -6.89 -1.23 -10.06
C GLN A 26 -6.72 0.21 -10.55
N ARG A 27 -7.82 0.96 -10.77
CA ARG A 27 -7.76 2.38 -11.15
C ARG A 27 -7.13 3.23 -10.06
N ALA A 28 -7.45 2.97 -8.80
CA ALA A 28 -6.88 3.65 -7.65
C ALA A 28 -5.36 3.47 -7.56
N LEU A 29 -4.93 2.21 -7.67
CA LEU A 29 -3.52 1.82 -7.64
C LEU A 29 -2.74 2.46 -8.79
N ARG A 30 -3.27 2.41 -10.03
CA ARG A 30 -2.64 3.09 -11.17
C ARG A 30 -2.45 4.58 -10.92
N ARG A 31 -3.43 5.25 -10.31
CA ARG A 31 -3.33 6.67 -9.96
C ARG A 31 -2.27 6.92 -8.89
N ALA A 32 -2.22 6.11 -7.85
CA ALA A 32 -1.20 6.19 -6.81
C ALA A 32 0.21 5.97 -7.38
N GLY A 33 0.37 4.96 -8.25
CA GLY A 33 1.62 4.69 -8.95
C GLY A 33 2.03 5.77 -9.95
N GLY A 34 1.12 6.64 -10.38
CA GLY A 34 1.40 7.80 -11.22
C GLY A 34 1.69 9.09 -10.45
N SER A 35 1.62 9.06 -9.11
CA SER A 35 1.66 10.28 -8.28
C SER A 35 3.06 10.91 -8.10
N GLY A 36 4.12 10.19 -8.49
CA GLY A 36 5.50 10.58 -8.22
C GLY A 36 5.96 10.33 -6.78
N LYS A 37 5.12 9.73 -5.93
CA LYS A 37 5.49 9.37 -4.56
C LYS A 37 6.28 8.06 -4.51
N PRO A 38 7.31 7.96 -3.64
CA PRO A 38 8.09 6.74 -3.49
C PRO A 38 7.34 5.63 -2.74
N ASN A 39 6.28 5.97 -2.01
CA ASN A 39 5.51 4.99 -1.24
C ASN A 39 4.01 5.10 -1.54
N ILE A 40 3.32 3.97 -1.54
CA ILE A 40 1.86 3.87 -1.63
C ILE A 40 1.40 3.09 -0.41
N TRP A 41 0.50 3.68 0.37
CA TRP A 41 -0.07 3.05 1.56
C TRP A 41 -1.51 2.66 1.29
N LEU A 42 -1.89 1.44 1.66
CA LEU A 42 -3.27 1.01 1.69
C LEU A 42 -3.67 0.75 3.15
N ASP A 43 -4.67 1.47 3.62
CA ASP A 43 -5.35 1.13 4.86
C ASP A 43 -6.45 0.11 4.57
N CYS A 44 -6.28 -1.09 5.10
CA CYS A 44 -7.15 -2.24 4.92
C CYS A 44 -8.10 -2.49 6.10
N SER A 45 -8.25 -1.53 7.03
CA SER A 45 -9.00 -1.70 8.28
C SER A 45 -10.46 -2.12 8.12
N GLU A 46 -11.11 -1.83 6.99
CA GLU A 46 -12.48 -2.27 6.71
C GLU A 46 -12.55 -3.47 5.73
N LEU A 47 -11.41 -4.09 5.38
CA LEU A 47 -11.32 -5.19 4.43
C LEU A 47 -11.03 -6.52 5.13
N HIS A 48 -12.08 -7.14 5.65
CA HIS A 48 -12.01 -8.42 6.38
C HIS A 48 -11.69 -9.62 5.48
N HIS A 49 -12.45 -9.77 4.38
CA HIS A 49 -12.40 -10.94 3.50
C HIS A 49 -12.22 -10.52 2.03
N PRO A 50 -11.02 -10.08 1.62
CA PRO A 50 -10.78 -9.69 0.24
C PRO A 50 -10.96 -10.89 -0.71
N PRO A 51 -11.62 -10.72 -1.86
CA PRO A 51 -11.65 -11.73 -2.91
C PRO A 51 -10.22 -12.08 -3.38
N THR A 52 -9.98 -13.32 -3.81
CA THR A 52 -8.68 -13.76 -4.36
C THR A 52 -8.17 -12.84 -5.48
N ALA A 53 -9.07 -12.33 -6.32
CA ALA A 53 -8.72 -11.38 -7.38
C ALA A 53 -8.11 -10.06 -6.85
N VAL A 54 -8.48 -9.62 -5.64
CA VAL A 54 -7.88 -8.47 -4.98
C VAL A 54 -6.45 -8.80 -4.51
N ILE A 55 -6.25 -9.98 -3.92
CA ILE A 55 -4.92 -10.44 -3.50
C ILE A 55 -3.96 -10.53 -4.68
N GLU A 56 -4.41 -11.16 -5.77
CA GLU A 56 -3.63 -11.28 -7.02
C GLU A 56 -3.30 -9.92 -7.63
N LEU A 57 -4.28 -9.01 -7.66
CA LEU A 57 -4.08 -7.65 -8.14
C LEU A 57 -3.03 -6.91 -7.31
N LEU A 58 -3.08 -7.02 -5.99
CA LEU A 58 -2.09 -6.41 -5.09
C LEU A 58 -0.69 -6.98 -5.32
N GLY A 59 -0.59 -8.30 -5.52
CA GLY A 59 0.68 -8.96 -5.83
C GLY A 59 1.28 -8.50 -7.16
N GLN A 60 0.48 -8.49 -8.23
CA GLN A 60 0.89 -8.00 -9.55
C GLN A 60 1.32 -6.53 -9.49
N PHE A 61 0.56 -5.71 -8.77
CA PHE A 61 0.86 -4.30 -8.63
C PHE A 61 2.13 -4.06 -7.82
N CYS A 62 2.38 -4.86 -6.77
CA CYS A 62 3.61 -4.82 -5.99
C CYS A 62 4.84 -5.00 -6.89
N VAL A 63 4.86 -6.06 -7.69
CA VAL A 63 5.96 -6.33 -8.65
C VAL A 63 6.16 -5.15 -9.60
N GLN A 64 5.07 -4.59 -10.13
CA GLN A 64 5.12 -3.46 -11.06
C GLN A 64 5.71 -2.21 -10.40
N MET A 65 5.35 -1.92 -9.15
CA MET A 65 5.82 -0.75 -8.41
C MET A 65 7.27 -0.89 -7.97
N GLN A 66 7.68 -2.08 -7.51
CA GLN A 66 9.06 -2.35 -7.11
C GLN A 66 10.06 -2.09 -8.25
N ARG A 67 9.72 -2.48 -9.48
CA ARG A 67 10.54 -2.19 -10.68
C ARG A 67 10.72 -0.69 -10.95
N ARG A 68 9.87 0.15 -10.37
CA ARG A 68 9.90 1.61 -10.49
C ARG A 68 10.47 2.30 -9.24
N GLY A 69 10.98 1.53 -8.28
CA GLY A 69 11.45 2.03 -6.99
C GLY A 69 10.32 2.54 -6.08
N ILE A 70 9.08 2.13 -6.33
CA ILE A 70 7.91 2.51 -5.53
C ILE A 70 7.57 1.34 -4.60
N GLN A 71 7.40 1.62 -3.30
CA GLN A 71 7.02 0.61 -2.33
C GLN A 71 5.52 0.60 -2.10
N LEU A 72 4.91 -0.59 -2.17
CA LEU A 72 3.53 -0.84 -1.77
C LEU A 72 3.50 -1.34 -0.32
N ILE A 73 2.78 -0.61 0.54
CA ILE A 73 2.65 -0.89 1.97
C ILE A 73 1.18 -1.12 2.29
N LEU A 74 0.86 -2.25 2.93
CA LEU A 74 -0.46 -2.58 3.43
C LEU A 74 -0.47 -2.41 4.96
N CYS A 75 -1.50 -1.74 5.48
CA CYS A 75 -1.70 -1.46 6.90
C CYS A 75 -3.05 -2.01 7.39
N HIS A 76 -3.13 -2.33 8.68
CA HIS A 76 -4.37 -2.81 9.33
C HIS A 76 -5.00 -4.04 8.65
N LEU A 77 -4.18 -5.02 8.24
CA LEU A 77 -4.71 -6.29 7.72
C LEU A 77 -5.23 -7.14 8.87
N GLU A 78 -6.37 -7.79 8.66
CA GLU A 78 -6.78 -8.91 9.50
C GLU A 78 -5.97 -10.17 9.19
N GLU A 79 -6.01 -11.12 10.12
CA GLU A 79 -5.18 -12.33 10.08
C GLU A 79 -5.37 -13.13 8.78
N ASP A 80 -6.62 -13.35 8.36
CA ASP A 80 -6.93 -14.10 7.13
C ASP A 80 -6.39 -13.39 5.88
N PHE A 81 -6.49 -12.06 5.82
CA PHE A 81 -5.92 -11.29 4.72
C PHE A 81 -4.39 -11.34 4.75
N GLN A 82 -3.78 -11.18 5.93
CA GLN A 82 -2.33 -11.31 6.08
C GLN A 82 -1.84 -12.68 5.61
N GLN A 83 -2.51 -13.77 6.02
CA GLN A 83 -2.19 -15.12 5.58
C GLN A 83 -2.31 -15.26 4.06
N ALA A 84 -3.40 -14.76 3.46
CA ALA A 84 -3.61 -14.80 2.02
C ALA A 84 -2.50 -14.05 1.24
N VAL A 85 -2.06 -12.89 1.75
CA VAL A 85 -0.94 -12.14 1.15
C VAL A 85 0.38 -12.90 1.30
N GLN A 86 0.62 -13.58 2.42
CA GLN A 86 1.83 -14.39 2.65
C GLN A 86 1.90 -15.62 1.74
N GLN A 87 0.79 -16.09 1.17
CA GLN A 87 0.79 -17.16 0.18
C GLN A 87 1.24 -16.69 -1.23
N LEU A 88 1.35 -15.38 -1.47
CA LEU A 88 1.91 -14.88 -2.73
C LEU A 88 3.39 -15.26 -2.86
N PRO A 89 3.93 -15.41 -4.10
CA PRO A 89 5.36 -15.54 -4.29
C PRO A 89 6.12 -14.39 -3.62
N THR A 90 7.27 -14.66 -3.01
CA THR A 90 8.03 -13.65 -2.22
C THR A 90 8.27 -12.34 -2.97
N ALA A 91 8.58 -12.40 -4.27
CA ALA A 91 8.79 -11.22 -5.11
C ALA A 91 7.52 -10.37 -5.33
N SER A 92 6.34 -10.92 -5.04
CA SER A 92 5.03 -10.27 -5.18
C SER A 92 4.41 -9.88 -3.84
N GLN A 93 5.05 -10.19 -2.71
CA GLN A 93 4.53 -9.84 -1.39
C GLN A 93 4.73 -8.33 -1.13
N PRO A 94 3.65 -7.55 -0.90
CA PRO A 94 3.76 -6.18 -0.42
C PRO A 94 4.38 -6.12 0.97
N LEU A 95 4.92 -4.95 1.35
CA LEU A 95 5.31 -4.73 2.74
C LEU A 95 4.04 -4.63 3.60
N MET A 96 3.96 -5.39 4.68
CA MET A 96 2.85 -5.33 5.62
C MET A 96 3.34 -4.70 6.93
N LEU A 97 2.63 -3.69 7.41
CA LEU A 97 2.89 -3.02 8.68
C LEU A 97 1.61 -2.96 9.49
N GLY A 98 1.72 -2.96 10.83
CA GLY A 98 0.55 -3.02 11.71
C GLY A 98 -0.36 -1.81 11.54
N THR A 99 0.24 -0.61 11.49
CA THR A 99 -0.51 0.65 11.49
C THR A 99 0.01 1.65 10.45
N LEU A 100 -0.80 2.68 10.16
CA LEU A 100 -0.35 3.84 9.38
C LEU A 100 0.81 4.60 10.06
N LEU A 101 0.88 4.57 11.39
CA LEU A 101 1.99 5.16 12.14
C LEU A 101 3.30 4.41 11.88
N ASP A 102 3.25 3.07 11.86
CA ASP A 102 4.42 2.25 11.53
C ASP A 102 4.91 2.52 10.12
N ALA A 103 3.98 2.68 9.16
CA ALA A 103 4.31 3.07 7.78
C ALA A 103 5.01 4.44 7.73
N ALA A 104 4.50 5.42 8.48
CA ALA A 104 5.11 6.74 8.55
C ALA A 104 6.54 6.69 9.11
N LEU A 105 6.75 5.94 10.20
CA LEU A 105 8.06 5.77 10.82
C LEU A 105 9.03 5.03 9.89
N TYR A 106 8.57 3.96 9.24
CA TYR A 106 9.34 3.20 8.28
C TYR A 106 9.80 4.07 7.10
N CYS A 107 8.88 4.79 6.45
CA CYS A 107 9.20 5.65 5.31
C CYS A 107 10.13 6.81 5.69
N ARG A 108 10.00 7.36 6.90
CA ARG A 108 10.91 8.40 7.42
C ARG A 108 12.33 7.89 7.62
N ASN A 109 12.49 6.64 8.05
CA ASN A 109 13.80 6.03 8.24
C ASN A 109 14.47 5.65 6.91
N LEU A 110 13.68 5.33 5.87
CA LEU A 110 14.20 5.12 4.52
C LEU A 110 14.62 6.42 3.82
N HIS A 111 13.90 7.52 4.09
CA HIS A 111 14.19 8.83 3.54
C HIS A 111 14.47 9.80 4.69
N PRO A 112 15.63 9.67 5.37
CA PRO A 112 16.02 10.65 6.37
C PRO A 112 16.04 12.00 5.66
N ARG A 113 15.13 12.89 6.05
CA ARG A 113 15.15 14.27 5.54
C ARG A 113 16.54 14.81 5.79
N PRO A 114 17.22 15.41 4.80
CA PRO A 114 18.42 16.16 5.09
C PRO A 114 18.03 17.21 6.14
N LEU A 115 18.65 17.11 7.32
CA LEU A 115 18.56 18.17 8.32
C LEU A 115 19.02 19.43 7.60
N HIS A 116 18.10 20.37 7.38
CA HIS A 116 18.49 21.71 6.99
C HIS A 116 19.36 22.24 8.12
N SER A 117 20.69 22.24 7.90
CA SER A 117 21.63 22.96 8.73
C SER A 117 21.22 24.43 8.65
N VAL A 118 20.59 24.91 9.72
CA VAL A 118 20.45 26.34 9.94
C VAL A 118 21.85 26.83 10.24
N ALA A 119 22.46 27.51 9.27
CA ALA A 119 23.66 28.31 9.45
C ALA A 119 23.29 29.65 10.11
#